data_AF-A0A1C7HQZ3-F1
#
_entry.id   AF-A0A1C7HQZ3-F1
#
_cell.length_a   1.000
_cell.length_b   1.000
_cell.length_c   1.000
_cell.angle_alpha   90.00
_cell.angle_beta   90.00
_cell.angle_gamma   90.00
#
_symmetry.space_group_name_H-M   'P 1'
#
loop_
_entity.id
_entity.type
_entity.pdbx_description
1 polymer ?
#
loop_
_entity_poly.entity_id
_entity_poly.type
_entity_poly.pdbx_seq_one_letter_code
_entity_poly.pdbx_strand_id
1 'polypeptide(L)'
;MNGLDFGIQKMTERFFSGMGSCLCYKNESGKFSVLVLTETVPAFASTPEAIEAKYTTSDTTTKIEGMKTLEDKEFEFFVHRDSINRLEKLKGKELELLRVNADLTGERVNGTLSYTMSDSQNGEAQKGNIKITPTDYIGYVENVLPLVQATVTFKTPIDWKCELDKTDGTYTKDIELNFAEGTFTATVKDSTIATAAVSDNKLTITGKAEGSTIVTLKASCEGYASWETTILVIVPKAVVAPGS
;
A
#
# COMPACT_ATOMS: atom_id res chain seq x y z
N MET A 1 17.44 0.39 -32.20
CA MET A 1 16.60 1.40 -31.53
C MET A 1 15.96 0.75 -30.30
N ASN A 2 16.55 1.11 -29.15
CA ASN A 2 16.17 1.03 -27.74
C ASN A 2 15.05 0.09 -27.26
N GLY A 3 15.48 -0.97 -26.55
CA GLY A 3 14.66 -1.87 -25.75
C GLY A 3 14.28 -1.32 -24.37
N LEU A 4 13.53 -0.21 -24.35
CA LEU A 4 12.95 0.35 -23.11
C LEU A 4 11.44 0.61 -23.22
N ASP A 5 10.80 0.22 -24.32
CA ASP A 5 9.62 0.93 -24.81
C ASP A 5 8.30 0.15 -24.78
N PHE A 6 8.12 -0.81 -23.86
CA PHE A 6 6.79 -1.44 -23.69
C PHE A 6 6.47 -1.88 -22.26
N GLY A 7 7.48 -2.10 -21.41
CA GLY A 7 7.28 -2.41 -19.99
C GLY A 7 6.96 -1.19 -19.13
N ILE A 8 7.51 -0.03 -19.49
CA ILE A 8 7.32 1.22 -18.74
C ILE A 8 5.96 1.84 -19.08
N GLN A 9 5.52 1.82 -20.34
CA GLN A 9 4.26 2.45 -20.75
C GLN A 9 3.02 1.85 -20.04
N LYS A 10 3.01 0.54 -19.76
CA LYS A 10 1.94 -0.10 -18.96
C LYS A 10 2.15 -0.02 -17.45
N MET A 11 3.39 0.18 -16.98
CA MET A 11 3.64 0.63 -15.61
C MET A 11 3.03 2.02 -15.39
N THR A 12 3.15 2.93 -16.37
CA THR A 12 2.58 4.29 -16.32
C THR A 12 1.06 4.34 -16.37
N GLU A 13 0.35 3.33 -16.85
CA GLU A 13 -1.12 3.37 -16.92
C GLU A 13 -1.82 2.76 -15.69
N ARG A 14 -1.12 1.98 -14.86
CA ARG A 14 -1.71 1.35 -13.66
C ARG A 14 -0.97 1.55 -12.34
N PHE A 15 0.28 2.03 -12.33
CA PHE A 15 0.78 2.76 -11.15
C PHE A 15 -0.04 4.05 -10.90
N PHE A 16 -0.67 4.57 -11.97
CA PHE A 16 -1.46 5.80 -12.01
C PHE A 16 -2.99 5.62 -11.91
N SER A 17 -3.51 4.54 -11.30
CA SER A 17 -4.86 4.70 -10.73
C SER A 17 -4.84 5.61 -9.48
N GLY A 18 -3.65 6.06 -9.03
CA GLY A 18 -3.44 7.33 -8.35
C GLY A 18 -3.21 8.46 -9.36
N MET A 19 -4.08 9.45 -9.39
CA MET A 19 -3.91 10.63 -10.24
C MET A 19 -2.74 11.50 -9.73
N GLY A 20 -1.57 11.32 -10.34
CA GLY A 20 -0.49 12.32 -10.39
C GLY A 20 0.52 12.33 -9.24
N SER A 21 0.32 11.58 -8.16
CA SER A 21 1.34 11.44 -7.11
C SER A 21 1.14 10.20 -6.27
N CYS A 22 2.22 9.62 -5.74
CA CYS A 22 2.13 8.52 -4.78
C CYS A 22 3.17 8.66 -3.66
N LEU A 23 2.84 8.14 -2.48
CA LEU A 23 3.77 7.99 -1.38
C LEU A 23 4.33 6.57 -1.36
N CYS A 24 5.64 6.47 -1.52
CA CYS A 24 6.38 5.22 -1.49
C CYS A 24 7.25 5.14 -0.24
N TYR A 25 7.54 3.92 0.19
CA TYR A 25 8.52 3.65 1.24
C TYR A 25 9.61 2.73 0.71
N LYS A 26 10.81 2.85 1.26
CA LYS A 26 11.92 1.97 0.93
C LYS A 26 11.67 0.58 1.52
N ASN A 27 11.61 -0.41 0.64
CA ASN A 27 11.39 -1.80 1.01
C ASN A 27 12.73 -2.50 1.34
N GLU A 28 12.65 -3.79 1.66
CA GLU A 28 13.82 -4.63 1.97
C GLU A 28 14.79 -4.80 0.79
N SER A 29 14.34 -4.60 -0.46
CA SER A 29 15.22 -4.62 -1.65
C SER A 29 16.02 -3.31 -1.81
N GLY A 30 15.78 -2.33 -0.94
CA GLY A 30 16.42 -1.01 -0.99
C GLY A 30 15.81 -0.07 -2.04
N LYS A 31 14.71 -0.48 -2.69
CA LYS A 31 13.97 0.33 -3.66
C LYS A 31 12.67 0.86 -3.05
N PHE A 32 12.11 1.90 -3.65
CA PHE A 32 10.86 2.49 -3.21
C PHE A 32 9.67 1.79 -3.85
N SER A 33 8.70 1.41 -3.02
CA SER A 33 7.45 0.79 -3.46
C SER A 33 6.25 1.43 -2.77
N VAL A 34 5.06 1.29 -3.37
CA VAL A 34 3.82 1.92 -2.90
C VAL A 34 3.54 1.53 -1.44
N LEU A 35 3.33 2.54 -0.59
CA LEU A 35 2.96 2.35 0.80
C LEU A 35 1.52 1.84 0.90
N VAL A 36 0.56 2.69 0.57
CA VAL A 36 -0.88 2.40 0.55
C VAL A 36 -1.54 3.23 -0.55
N LEU A 37 -2.76 2.84 -0.94
CA LEU A 37 -3.57 3.66 -1.84
C LEU A 37 -4.14 4.84 -1.04
N THR A 38 -3.86 6.06 -1.50
CA THR A 38 -4.32 7.30 -0.89
C THR A 38 -4.98 8.18 -1.95
N GLU A 39 -5.92 9.02 -1.53
CA GLU A 39 -6.56 9.99 -2.44
C GLU A 39 -5.67 11.23 -2.66
N THR A 40 -4.86 11.56 -1.65
CA THR A 40 -3.93 12.69 -1.67
C THR A 40 -2.54 12.27 -1.21
N VAL A 41 -1.53 13.01 -1.62
CA VAL A 41 -0.14 12.83 -1.16
C VAL A 41 0.33 14.13 -0.54
N PRO A 42 0.75 14.13 0.73
CA PRO A 42 1.21 15.34 1.38
C PRO A 42 2.53 15.83 0.76
N ALA A 43 2.72 17.15 0.74
CA ALA A 43 4.04 17.73 0.51
C ALA A 43 4.79 17.81 1.84
N PHE A 44 6.06 17.39 1.85
CA PHE A 44 6.88 17.40 3.06
C PHE A 44 7.66 18.71 3.24
N ALA A 45 7.95 19.42 2.16
CA ALA A 45 8.61 20.71 2.22
C ALA A 45 7.65 21.81 2.72
N SER A 46 8.07 22.53 3.77
CA SER A 46 7.41 23.73 4.28
C SER A 46 8.15 25.00 3.84
N THR A 47 7.52 26.16 4.04
CA THR A 47 8.14 27.47 3.82
C THR A 47 9.19 27.73 4.91
N PRO A 48 10.42 28.14 4.57
CA PRO A 48 11.41 28.54 5.59
C PRO A 48 10.90 29.73 6.40
N GLU A 49 11.06 29.69 7.71
CA GLU A 49 10.82 30.87 8.54
C GLU A 49 11.84 31.97 8.17
N ALA A 50 11.44 33.24 8.20
CA ALA A 50 12.32 34.35 7.90
C ALA A 50 12.65 35.12 9.18
N ILE A 51 13.93 35.32 9.45
CA ILE A 51 14.39 36.20 10.53
C ILE A 51 14.57 37.60 9.93
N GLU A 52 13.85 38.58 10.48
CA GLU A 52 14.00 39.98 10.07
C GLU A 52 15.23 40.61 10.74
N ALA A 53 16.20 41.01 9.93
CA ALA A 53 17.33 41.83 10.35
C ALA A 53 17.06 43.30 10.01
N LYS A 54 16.91 44.12 11.06
CA LYS A 54 16.72 45.57 10.94
C LYS A 54 18.01 46.27 11.31
N TYR A 55 18.56 47.03 10.37
CA TYR A 55 19.76 47.82 10.56
C TYR A 55 19.37 49.29 10.71
N THR A 56 19.86 49.97 11.74
CA THR A 56 19.60 51.41 11.95
C THR A 56 20.24 52.30 10.88
N THR A 57 21.10 51.72 10.04
CA THR A 57 21.80 52.38 8.92
C THR A 57 21.09 52.21 7.58
N SER A 58 19.96 51.50 7.52
CA SER A 58 19.18 51.29 6.30
C SER A 58 17.70 51.53 6.58
N ASP A 59 17.00 52.08 5.60
CA ASP A 59 15.55 52.21 5.54
C ASP A 59 14.84 50.91 5.12
N THR A 60 15.61 49.85 4.83
CA THR A 60 15.08 48.55 4.39
C THR A 60 15.29 47.46 5.45
N THR A 61 14.26 46.63 5.66
CA THR A 61 14.36 45.42 6.49
C THR A 61 14.88 44.28 5.64
N THR A 62 16.00 43.67 6.02
CA THR A 62 16.54 42.49 5.34
C THR A 62 15.93 41.24 5.95
N LYS A 63 15.53 40.26 5.13
CA LYS A 63 15.05 38.94 5.59
C LYS A 63 16.17 37.92 5.40
N ILE A 64 16.55 37.23 6.46
CA ILE A 64 17.48 36.10 6.44
C ILE A 64 16.65 34.82 6.45
N GLU A 65 16.95 33.88 5.55
CA GLU A 65 16.32 32.55 5.58
C GLU A 65 16.69 31.82 6.87
N GLY A 66 15.69 31.47 7.67
CA GLY A 66 15.79 30.71 8.91
C GLY A 66 15.63 29.20 8.68
N MET A 67 15.47 28.45 9.77
CA MET A 67 15.33 27.00 9.71
C MET A 67 14.01 26.59 9.04
N LYS A 68 14.03 25.48 8.30
CA LYS A 68 12.82 24.83 7.77
C LYS A 68 12.28 23.88 8.82
N THR A 69 11.02 24.04 9.19
CA THR A 69 10.33 23.15 10.13
C THR A 69 9.69 22.01 9.35
N LEU A 70 10.04 20.76 9.66
CA LEU A 70 9.32 19.61 9.14
C LEU A 70 8.08 19.40 10.01
N GLU A 71 6.92 19.71 9.45
CA GLU A 71 5.65 19.55 10.14
C GLU A 71 5.12 18.12 9.96
N ASP A 72 4.39 17.67 10.97
CA ASP A 72 3.54 16.50 10.85
C ASP A 72 2.59 16.64 9.67
N LYS A 73 2.48 15.58 8.85
CA LYS A 73 1.58 15.54 7.70
C LYS A 73 0.54 14.45 7.88
N GLU A 74 -0.72 14.83 7.71
CA GLU A 74 -1.86 13.92 7.78
C GLU A 74 -2.55 13.83 6.43
N PHE A 75 -2.95 12.62 6.03
CA PHE A 75 -3.69 12.37 4.81
C PHE A 75 -4.60 11.14 4.94
N GLU A 76 -5.67 11.11 4.14
CA GLU A 76 -6.69 10.07 4.21
C GLU A 76 -6.28 8.80 3.45
N PHE A 77 -6.68 7.65 3.98
CA PHE A 77 -6.60 6.36 3.32
C PHE A 77 -7.89 5.56 3.50
N PHE A 78 -8.13 4.61 2.60
CA PHE A 78 -9.25 3.67 2.73
C PHE A 78 -8.92 2.56 3.73
N VAL A 79 -9.81 2.41 4.71
CA VAL A 79 -9.69 1.39 5.75
C VAL A 79 -10.11 0.05 5.17
N HIS A 80 -9.10 -0.76 4.86
CA HIS A 80 -9.24 -2.15 4.48
C HIS A 80 -8.27 -3.01 5.29
N ARG A 81 -8.59 -4.30 5.50
CA ARG A 81 -7.73 -5.23 6.26
C ARG A 81 -6.29 -5.24 5.74
N ASP A 82 -6.11 -5.18 4.42
CA ASP A 82 -4.78 -5.15 3.80
C ASP A 82 -4.02 -3.87 4.13
N SER A 83 -4.68 -2.71 4.05
CA SER A 83 -4.11 -1.42 4.43
C SER A 83 -3.69 -1.43 5.90
N ILE A 84 -4.58 -1.87 6.80
CA ILE A 84 -4.32 -1.94 8.24
C ILE A 84 -3.15 -2.87 8.54
N ASN A 85 -3.14 -4.08 8.00
CA ASN A 85 -2.06 -5.06 8.23
C ASN A 85 -0.70 -4.50 7.80
N ARG A 86 -0.66 -3.73 6.70
CA ARG A 86 0.57 -3.09 6.26
C ARG A 86 0.98 -1.93 7.16
N LEU A 87 0.04 -1.07 7.53
CA LEU A 87 0.31 0.06 8.41
C LEU A 87 0.79 -0.42 9.79
N GLU A 88 0.18 -1.45 10.37
CA GLU A 88 0.62 -2.04 11.65
C GLU A 88 2.03 -2.65 11.56
N LYS A 89 2.44 -3.23 10.42
CA LYS A 89 3.83 -3.72 10.22
C LYS A 89 4.86 -2.57 10.21
N LEU A 90 4.46 -1.37 9.82
CA LEU A 90 5.34 -0.21 9.60
C LEU A 90 5.25 0.86 10.70
N LYS A 91 4.19 0.81 11.51
CA LYS A 91 3.89 1.79 12.56
C LYS A 91 5.05 1.92 13.55
N GLY A 92 5.42 3.17 13.84
CA GLY A 92 6.47 3.52 14.79
C GLY A 92 7.90 3.16 14.35
N LYS A 93 8.09 2.57 13.17
CA LYS A 93 9.42 2.35 12.60
C LYS A 93 9.89 3.60 11.89
N GLU A 94 11.19 3.81 11.90
CA GLU A 94 11.83 4.81 11.04
C GLU A 94 11.80 4.29 9.59
N LEU A 95 11.21 5.09 8.70
CA LEU A 95 11.01 4.77 7.30
C LEU A 95 11.66 5.85 6.45
N GLU A 96 12.30 5.41 5.38
CA GLU A 96 12.69 6.30 4.29
C GLU A 96 11.53 6.36 3.29
N LEU A 97 10.97 7.54 3.10
CA LEU A 97 9.81 7.81 2.26
C LEU A 97 10.21 8.59 1.01
N LEU A 98 9.54 8.29 -0.10
CA LEU A 98 9.68 8.99 -1.37
C LEU A 98 8.31 9.45 -1.82
N ARG A 99 8.13 10.77 -1.90
CA ARG A 99 7.02 11.37 -2.63
C ARG A 99 7.38 11.39 -4.11
N VAL A 100 6.50 10.86 -4.96
CA VAL A 100 6.65 10.88 -6.41
C VAL A 100 5.63 11.85 -7.00
N ASN A 101 6.11 12.80 -7.82
CA ASN A 101 5.30 13.75 -8.57
C ASN A 101 4.93 13.20 -9.96
N ALA A 102 3.98 13.85 -10.63
CA ALA A 102 3.48 13.44 -11.96
C ALA A 102 4.56 13.49 -13.05
N ASP A 103 5.53 14.38 -12.90
CA ASP A 103 6.68 14.55 -13.81
C ASP A 103 7.85 13.59 -13.50
N LEU A 104 7.64 12.61 -12.60
CA LEU A 104 8.66 11.66 -12.15
C LEU A 104 9.83 12.28 -11.37
N THR A 105 9.65 13.51 -10.89
CA THR A 105 10.47 14.08 -9.84
C THR A 105 9.95 13.62 -8.47
N GLY A 106 10.70 13.88 -7.41
CA GLY A 106 10.27 13.49 -6.07
C GLY A 106 11.03 14.16 -4.95
N GLU A 107 10.61 13.83 -3.73
CA GLU A 107 11.23 14.32 -2.50
C GLU A 107 11.44 13.13 -1.56
N ARG A 108 12.65 13.02 -1.01
CA ARG A 108 13.00 12.00 -0.02
C ARG A 108 12.99 12.59 1.38
N VAL A 109 12.39 11.85 2.29
CA VAL A 109 12.25 12.25 3.68
C VAL A 109 12.33 11.01 4.57
N ASN A 110 13.03 11.09 5.69
CA ASN A 110 12.92 10.11 6.75
C ASN A 110 11.79 10.51 7.69
N GLY A 111 11.09 9.53 8.24
CA GLY A 111 10.05 9.81 9.21
C GLY A 111 9.49 8.56 9.85
N THR A 112 8.64 8.77 10.83
CA THR A 112 7.84 7.70 11.44
C THR A 112 6.40 7.77 10.96
N LEU A 113 5.77 6.60 10.89
CA LEU A 113 4.37 6.46 10.49
C LEU A 113 3.50 6.09 11.69
N SER A 114 2.36 6.76 11.80
CA SER A 114 1.23 6.35 12.65
C SER A 114 -0.08 6.49 11.87
N TYR A 115 -1.17 5.92 12.39
CA TYR A 115 -2.48 6.08 11.78
C TYR A 115 -3.58 6.08 12.85
N THR A 116 -4.71 6.71 12.51
CA THR A 116 -5.93 6.74 13.29
C THR A 116 -7.12 6.35 12.40
N MET A 117 -8.20 5.89 13.03
CA MET A 117 -9.46 5.58 12.36
C MET A 117 -10.41 6.76 12.55
N SER A 118 -11.09 7.15 11.48
CA SER A 118 -12.21 8.09 11.56
C SER A 118 -13.49 7.36 11.91
N ASP A 119 -14.52 8.10 12.31
CA ASP A 119 -15.85 7.56 12.57
C ASP A 119 -16.42 6.89 11.31
N SER A 120 -17.04 5.73 11.48
CA SER A 120 -17.66 4.98 10.37
C SER A 120 -19.13 5.37 10.22
N GLN A 121 -19.54 5.68 8.99
CA GLN A 121 -20.96 5.80 8.63
C GLN A 121 -21.47 4.52 7.97
N ASN A 122 -22.69 4.10 8.33
CA ASN A 122 -23.28 2.88 7.79
C ASN A 122 -23.54 3.03 6.28
N GLY A 123 -22.90 2.19 5.47
CA GLY A 123 -23.05 2.19 4.00
C GLY A 123 -21.99 2.97 3.23
N GLU A 124 -21.06 3.66 3.92
CA GLU A 124 -19.96 4.38 3.27
C GLU A 124 -18.62 3.65 3.47
N ALA A 125 -17.68 3.87 2.53
CA ALA A 125 -16.33 3.35 2.66
C ALA A 125 -15.64 4.02 3.85
N GLN A 126 -15.20 3.21 4.83
CA GLN A 126 -14.53 3.74 6.00
C GLN A 126 -13.18 4.37 5.61
N LYS A 127 -12.94 5.58 6.10
CA LYS A 127 -11.69 6.31 5.96
C LYS A 127 -10.92 6.34 7.29
N GLY A 128 -9.61 6.50 7.20
CA GLY A 128 -8.73 6.74 8.32
C GLY A 128 -7.65 7.74 7.92
N ASN A 129 -6.91 8.25 8.90
CA ASN A 129 -5.83 9.20 8.67
C ASN A 129 -4.49 8.54 8.94
N ILE A 130 -3.56 8.68 8.00
CA ILE A 130 -2.15 8.37 8.22
C ILE A 130 -1.47 9.68 8.61
N LYS A 131 -0.68 9.61 9.68
CA LYS A 131 0.19 10.68 10.13
C LYS A 131 1.64 10.28 9.93
N ILE A 132 2.34 11.08 9.14
CA ILE A 132 3.79 11.02 9.00
C ILE A 132 4.40 12.12 9.84
N THR A 133 5.31 11.74 10.73
CA THR A 133 6.16 12.67 11.48
C THR A 133 7.55 12.62 10.87
N PRO A 134 7.91 13.59 10.01
CA PRO A 134 9.21 13.60 9.37
C PRO A 134 10.32 13.88 10.38
N THR A 135 11.43 13.17 10.26
CA THR A 135 12.62 13.32 11.11
C THR A 135 13.73 14.05 10.38
N ASP A 136 13.89 13.82 9.07
CA ASP A 136 14.95 14.41 8.26
C ASP A 136 14.54 14.58 6.80
N TYR A 137 14.93 15.69 6.17
CA TYR A 137 14.68 15.95 4.75
C TYR A 137 15.93 15.63 3.94
N ILE A 138 15.88 14.55 3.17
CA ILE A 138 17.03 14.04 2.42
C ILE A 138 17.26 14.87 1.17
N GLY A 139 16.19 15.35 0.51
CA GLY A 139 16.32 16.23 -0.65
C GLY A 139 15.38 15.93 -1.80
N TYR A 140 15.46 16.84 -2.78
CA TYR A 140 14.83 16.71 -4.08
C TYR A 140 15.49 15.62 -4.92
N VAL A 141 14.68 14.91 -5.70
CA VAL A 141 15.09 13.89 -6.66
C VAL A 141 14.55 14.28 -8.02
N GLU A 142 15.45 14.54 -8.97
CA GLU A 142 15.06 14.91 -10.34
C GLU A 142 14.50 13.71 -11.13
N ASN A 143 15.05 12.52 -10.89
CA ASN A 143 14.62 11.30 -11.57
C ASN A 143 14.40 10.17 -10.55
N VAL A 144 13.13 9.85 -10.29
CA VAL A 144 12.75 8.79 -9.34
C VAL A 144 12.78 7.39 -9.95
N LEU A 145 12.78 7.24 -11.27
CA LEU A 145 12.74 5.94 -11.96
C LEU A 145 13.80 4.93 -11.48
N PRO A 146 15.09 5.29 -11.29
CA PRO A 146 16.07 4.34 -10.80
C PRO A 146 15.85 3.94 -9.33
N LEU A 147 15.07 4.71 -8.58
CA LEU A 147 14.83 4.50 -7.15
C LEU A 147 13.57 3.67 -6.90
N VAL A 148 12.57 3.77 -7.76
CA VAL A 148 11.30 3.05 -7.63
C VAL A 148 11.40 1.63 -8.19
N GLN A 149 10.65 0.73 -7.60
CA GLN A 149 10.44 -0.62 -8.09
C GLN A 149 8.95 -0.82 -8.34
N ALA A 150 8.61 -1.32 -9.52
CA ALA A 150 7.23 -1.61 -9.84
C ALA A 150 6.68 -2.77 -9.02
N THR A 151 5.40 -2.68 -8.63
CA THR A 151 4.73 -3.67 -7.80
C THR A 151 3.88 -4.59 -8.67
N VAL A 152 4.03 -5.90 -8.51
CA VAL A 152 3.10 -6.88 -9.11
C VAL A 152 1.79 -6.84 -8.34
N THR A 153 0.66 -6.79 -9.04
CA THR A 153 -0.67 -6.69 -8.45
C THR A 153 -1.65 -7.68 -9.09
N PHE A 154 -2.74 -7.95 -8.38
CA PHE A 154 -3.84 -8.75 -8.91
C PHE A 154 -4.65 -7.91 -9.90
N LYS A 155 -4.70 -8.35 -11.16
CA LYS A 155 -5.54 -7.76 -12.21
C LYS A 155 -6.99 -8.20 -12.03
N THR A 156 -7.21 -9.46 -11.67
CA THR A 156 -8.54 -9.94 -11.27
C THR A 156 -8.91 -9.36 -9.89
N PRO A 157 -10.10 -8.76 -9.73
CA PRO A 157 -10.58 -8.33 -8.42
C PRO A 157 -10.66 -9.52 -7.45
N ILE A 158 -10.08 -9.39 -6.26
CA ILE A 158 -10.13 -10.44 -5.22
C ILE A 158 -11.24 -10.10 -4.23
N ASP A 159 -12.08 -11.08 -3.91
CA ASP A 159 -13.17 -10.86 -2.95
C ASP A 159 -12.60 -10.80 -1.54
N TRP A 160 -12.94 -9.76 -0.78
CA TRP A 160 -12.44 -9.59 0.59
C TRP A 160 -13.01 -10.65 1.57
N LYS A 161 -14.14 -11.27 1.19
CA LYS A 161 -14.85 -12.32 1.93
C LYS A 161 -15.32 -13.43 0.99
N CYS A 162 -15.23 -14.66 1.47
CA CYS A 162 -15.76 -15.88 0.86
C CYS A 162 -16.54 -16.67 1.93
N GLU A 163 -17.82 -16.94 1.67
CA GLU A 163 -18.65 -17.83 2.48
C GLU A 163 -18.84 -19.13 1.70
N LEU A 164 -18.45 -20.26 2.29
CA LEU A 164 -18.66 -21.57 1.67
C LEU A 164 -20.10 -22.03 1.88
N ASP A 165 -20.67 -22.75 0.92
CA ASP A 165 -22.05 -23.25 1.02
C ASP A 165 -22.21 -24.38 2.05
N LYS A 166 -21.12 -25.12 2.32
CA LYS A 166 -21.08 -26.27 3.23
C LYS A 166 -19.67 -26.45 3.82
N THR A 167 -19.54 -27.28 4.86
CA THR A 167 -18.28 -27.46 5.59
C THR A 167 -17.14 -27.98 4.74
N ASP A 168 -17.41 -28.90 3.81
CA ASP A 168 -16.47 -29.41 2.80
C ASP A 168 -16.59 -28.66 1.46
N GLY A 169 -17.21 -27.47 1.48
CA GLY A 169 -17.42 -26.63 0.32
C GLY A 169 -16.11 -26.19 -0.30
N THR A 170 -16.14 -25.86 -1.58
CA THR A 170 -14.97 -25.37 -2.32
C THR A 170 -15.31 -24.06 -3.00
N TYR A 171 -14.43 -23.07 -2.84
CA TYR A 171 -14.44 -21.83 -3.59
C TYR A 171 -13.28 -21.83 -4.57
N THR A 172 -13.54 -21.50 -5.82
CA THR A 172 -12.49 -21.38 -6.84
C THR A 172 -12.57 -20.05 -7.56
N LYS A 173 -11.41 -19.46 -7.85
CA LYS A 173 -11.30 -18.23 -8.62
C LYS A 173 -10.06 -18.24 -9.50
N ASP A 174 -10.25 -17.96 -10.78
CA ASP A 174 -9.16 -17.75 -11.72
C ASP A 174 -8.57 -16.35 -11.49
N ILE A 175 -7.25 -16.27 -11.33
CA ILE A 175 -6.56 -15.05 -10.93
C ILE A 175 -5.56 -14.67 -12.00
N GLU A 176 -5.73 -13.49 -12.56
CA GLU A 176 -4.75 -12.85 -13.42
C GLU A 176 -3.95 -11.81 -12.63
N LEU A 177 -2.65 -11.73 -12.90
CA LEU A 177 -1.79 -10.66 -12.43
C LEU A 177 -1.62 -9.59 -13.51
N ASN A 178 -1.15 -8.41 -13.12
CA ASN A 178 -0.79 -7.35 -14.07
C ASN A 178 0.44 -7.71 -14.93
N PHE A 179 1.28 -8.63 -14.47
CA PHE A 179 2.42 -9.18 -15.21
C PHE A 179 2.21 -10.67 -15.49
N ALA A 180 2.33 -11.07 -16.77
CA ALA A 180 2.07 -12.44 -17.21
C ALA A 180 3.06 -13.47 -16.63
N GLU A 181 4.32 -13.07 -16.42
CA GLU A 181 5.37 -13.89 -15.80
C GLU A 181 5.27 -13.93 -14.26
N GLY A 182 4.28 -13.23 -13.68
CA GLY A 182 4.08 -13.22 -12.24
C GLY A 182 3.46 -14.54 -11.75
N THR A 183 3.73 -14.87 -10.50
CA THR A 183 3.08 -15.98 -9.78
C THR A 183 2.44 -15.46 -8.50
N PHE A 184 1.52 -16.22 -7.92
CA PHE A 184 1.01 -15.93 -6.59
C PHE A 184 0.92 -17.19 -5.73
N THR A 185 1.00 -16.99 -4.43
CA THR A 185 0.88 -18.06 -3.42
C THR A 185 -0.29 -17.76 -2.51
N ALA A 186 -0.84 -18.79 -1.87
CA ALA A 186 -1.90 -18.68 -0.87
C ALA A 186 -1.47 -19.35 0.43
N THR A 187 -1.59 -18.62 1.54
CA THR A 187 -1.27 -19.11 2.89
C THR A 187 -2.49 -18.98 3.78
N VAL A 188 -2.85 -20.05 4.48
CA VAL A 188 -4.00 -20.06 5.41
C VAL A 188 -3.50 -19.82 6.83
N LYS A 189 -4.10 -18.88 7.55
CA LYS A 189 -3.75 -18.56 8.94
C LYS A 189 -4.05 -19.72 9.89
N ASP A 190 -5.24 -20.31 9.76
CA ASP A 190 -5.66 -21.50 10.50
C ASP A 190 -6.05 -22.61 9.51
N SER A 191 -5.16 -23.59 9.35
CA SER A 191 -5.32 -24.72 8.44
C SER A 191 -6.22 -25.84 8.98
N THR A 192 -6.72 -25.71 10.21
CA THR A 192 -7.70 -26.63 10.81
C THR A 192 -9.11 -26.31 10.30
N ILE A 193 -9.37 -25.04 9.93
CA ILE A 193 -10.67 -24.56 9.45
C ILE A 193 -10.79 -24.69 7.93
N ALA A 194 -9.75 -24.35 7.17
CA ALA A 194 -9.76 -24.46 5.70
C ALA A 194 -8.35 -24.72 5.13
N THR A 195 -8.27 -25.09 3.86
CA THR A 195 -7.04 -25.13 3.07
C THR A 195 -7.14 -24.27 1.84
N ALA A 196 -6.02 -23.73 1.38
CA ALA A 196 -5.92 -23.01 0.12
C ALA A 196 -4.81 -23.63 -0.73
N ALA A 197 -5.07 -23.79 -2.01
CA ALA A 197 -4.12 -24.28 -3.00
C ALA A 197 -4.15 -23.36 -4.22
N VAL A 198 -3.00 -23.23 -4.87
CA VAL A 198 -2.86 -22.51 -6.14
C VAL A 198 -2.29 -23.47 -7.16
N SER A 199 -2.99 -23.64 -8.28
CA SER A 199 -2.58 -24.44 -9.42
C SER A 199 -3.05 -23.76 -10.69
N ASP A 200 -2.19 -23.64 -11.70
CA ASP A 200 -2.53 -23.04 -13.00
C ASP A 200 -3.21 -21.65 -12.89
N ASN A 201 -2.67 -20.78 -12.02
CA ASN A 201 -3.21 -19.45 -11.70
C ASN A 201 -4.66 -19.45 -11.15
N LYS A 202 -5.13 -20.60 -10.69
CA LYS A 202 -6.43 -20.77 -10.05
C LYS A 202 -6.27 -20.96 -8.55
N LEU A 203 -6.94 -20.11 -7.78
CA LEU A 203 -7.08 -20.27 -6.35
C LEU A 203 -8.20 -21.26 -6.07
N THR A 204 -7.93 -22.24 -5.20
CA THR A 204 -8.92 -23.18 -4.66
C THR A 204 -8.86 -23.12 -3.15
N ILE A 205 -9.98 -22.81 -2.50
CA ILE A 205 -10.15 -22.82 -1.05
C ILE A 205 -11.15 -23.91 -0.69
N THR A 206 -10.80 -24.79 0.23
CA THR A 206 -11.65 -25.90 0.67
C THR A 206 -11.85 -25.83 2.17
N GLY A 207 -13.10 -25.90 2.61
CA GLY A 207 -13.45 -25.96 4.03
C GLY A 207 -13.10 -27.32 4.65
N LYS A 208 -12.80 -27.30 5.95
CA LYS A 208 -12.49 -28.49 6.75
C LYS A 208 -13.35 -28.60 8.01
N ALA A 209 -13.51 -27.48 8.71
CA ALA A 209 -14.24 -27.42 9.96
C ALA A 209 -15.00 -26.09 10.06
N GLU A 210 -16.11 -26.10 10.80
CA GLU A 210 -16.87 -24.89 11.13
C GLU A 210 -15.96 -23.83 11.74
N GLY A 211 -16.06 -22.59 11.25
CA GLY A 211 -15.29 -21.48 11.77
C GLY A 211 -14.96 -20.45 10.70
N SER A 212 -13.98 -19.60 10.99
CA SER A 212 -13.46 -18.64 10.03
C SER A 212 -11.94 -18.54 10.08
N THR A 213 -11.32 -18.33 8.93
CA THR A 213 -9.88 -18.19 8.80
C THR A 213 -9.53 -17.12 7.77
N ILE A 214 -8.28 -16.69 7.75
CA ILE A 214 -7.79 -15.71 6.79
C ILE A 214 -6.88 -16.44 5.81
N VAL A 215 -7.15 -16.24 4.52
CA VAL A 215 -6.25 -16.65 3.44
C VAL A 215 -5.51 -15.42 2.95
N THR A 216 -4.18 -15.44 3.02
CA THR A 216 -3.31 -14.40 2.48
C THR A 216 -2.82 -14.83 1.11
N LEU A 217 -3.09 -14.03 0.10
CA LEU A 217 -2.54 -14.17 -1.23
C LEU A 217 -1.34 -13.25 -1.39
N LYS A 218 -0.21 -13.78 -1.85
CA LYS A 218 1.00 -13.00 -2.13
C LYS A 218 1.37 -13.15 -3.60
N ALA A 219 1.27 -12.06 -4.37
CA ALA A 219 1.75 -11.97 -5.74
C ALA A 219 3.25 -11.62 -5.75
N SER A 220 4.01 -12.25 -6.64
CA SER A 220 5.46 -12.07 -6.77
C SER A 220 5.88 -12.22 -8.25
N CYS A 221 6.84 -11.40 -8.68
CA CYS A 221 7.45 -11.49 -10.00
C CYS A 221 8.89 -11.02 -9.87
N GLU A 222 9.83 -11.69 -10.54
CA GLU A 222 11.25 -11.35 -10.44
C GLU A 222 11.50 -9.93 -10.95
N GLY A 223 12.27 -9.14 -10.19
CA GLY A 223 12.50 -7.73 -10.50
C GLY A 223 11.40 -6.77 -10.03
N TYR A 224 10.27 -7.27 -9.51
CA TYR A 224 9.14 -6.47 -9.02
C TYR A 224 8.93 -6.61 -7.51
N ALA A 225 8.36 -5.57 -6.89
CA ALA A 225 7.94 -5.61 -5.50
C ALA A 225 6.68 -6.50 -5.36
N SER A 226 6.64 -7.35 -4.34
CA SER A 226 5.49 -8.24 -4.08
C SER A 226 4.28 -7.48 -3.55
N TRP A 227 3.08 -8.02 -3.75
CA TRP A 227 1.84 -7.50 -3.18
C TRP A 227 1.08 -8.57 -2.41
N GLU A 228 0.51 -8.19 -1.27
CA GLU A 228 -0.30 -9.06 -0.42
C GLU A 228 -1.75 -8.56 -0.39
N THR A 229 -2.71 -9.47 -0.54
CA THR A 229 -4.13 -9.24 -0.25
C THR A 229 -4.70 -10.40 0.55
N THR A 230 -5.83 -10.21 1.20
CA THR A 230 -6.40 -11.19 2.12
C THR A 230 -7.87 -11.45 1.87
N ILE A 231 -8.30 -12.70 2.09
CA ILE A 231 -9.69 -13.16 2.02
C ILE A 231 -10.13 -13.66 3.40
N LEU A 232 -11.28 -13.20 3.90
CA LEU A 232 -11.94 -13.82 5.05
C LEU A 232 -12.72 -15.04 4.54
N VAL A 233 -12.36 -16.22 5.00
CA VAL A 233 -13.07 -17.46 4.67
C VAL A 233 -13.96 -17.83 5.84
N ILE A 234 -15.24 -18.03 5.58
CA ILE A 234 -16.23 -18.49 6.56
C ILE A 234 -16.71 -19.88 6.11
N VAL A 235 -16.52 -20.87 6.98
CA VAL A 235 -16.93 -22.25 6.77
C VAL A 235 -18.16 -22.49 7.64
N PRO A 236 -19.34 -22.78 7.05
CA PRO A 236 -20.56 -22.95 7.81
C PRO A 236 -20.51 -24.25 8.61
N LYS A 237 -21.34 -24.29 9.65
CA LYS A 237 -21.60 -25.49 10.42
C LYS A 237 -22.15 -26.59 9.51
N ALA A 238 -21.68 -27.82 9.71
CA ALA A 238 -22.22 -28.98 9.02
C ALA A 238 -23.71 -29.09 9.35
N VAL A 239 -24.56 -29.08 8.31
CA VAL A 239 -25.98 -29.36 8.48
C VAL A 239 -26.10 -30.82 8.88
N VAL A 240 -26.32 -31.08 10.17
CA VAL A 240 -26.68 -32.42 10.65
C VAL A 240 -28.07 -32.69 10.11
N ALA A 241 -28.21 -33.61 9.15
CA ALA A 241 -29.52 -34.03 8.68
C ALA A 241 -30.32 -34.57 9.89
N PRO A 242 -31.53 -34.06 10.16
CA PRO A 242 -32.34 -34.57 11.25
C PRO A 242 -32.81 -36.00 10.92
N GLY A 243 -32.32 -36.98 11.68
CA GLY A 243 -32.85 -38.36 11.73
C GLY A 243 -32.09 -39.37 10.88
N SER A 244 -31.16 -40.10 11.53
CA SER A 244 -30.87 -41.52 11.24
C SER A 244 -31.42 -42.35 12.38
#